data_AF-E4UC40-F1
#
_entry.id   AF-E4UC40-F1
#
_cell.length_a   1.000
_cell.length_b   1.000
_cell.length_c   1.000
_cell.angle_alpha   90.00
_cell.angle_beta   90.00
_cell.angle_gamma   90.00
#
_symmetry.space_group_name_H-M   'P 1'
#
loop_
_entity.id
_entity.type
_entity.pdbx_description
1 polymer ?
#
loop_
_entity_poly.entity_id
_entity_poly.type
_entity_poly.pdbx_seq_one_letter_code
_entity_poly.pdbx_strand_id
1 'polypeptide(L)'
;MANLDLKQTASEPLAPNQDAVRDAVDPLGGLKTVAQGLDSLNQLYQERRSEHIKAQALTQDALHSADDHADFARYMTSLPTGVDVQALSHKYAQDQYYKRDKEIIGVPDRETRNYLRNSNKRSLDRSYS
;
A
#
# COMPACT_ATOMS: atom_id res chain seq x y z
N MET A 1 26.89 49.58 68.68
CA MET A 1 26.14 48.33 68.47
C MET A 1 24.93 48.69 67.61
N ALA A 2 24.91 48.25 66.35
CA ALA A 2 23.85 48.62 65.41
C ALA A 2 22.79 47.51 65.35
N ASN A 3 21.55 47.84 65.71
CA ASN A 3 20.39 46.97 65.48
C ASN A 3 20.05 47.05 63.99
N LEU A 4 20.25 45.94 63.28
CA LEU A 4 19.78 45.75 61.91
C LEU A 4 18.32 45.29 61.96
N ASP A 5 17.42 46.21 61.65
CA ASP A 5 16.00 45.93 61.43
C ASP A 5 15.82 45.25 60.06
N LEU A 6 15.64 43.93 60.06
CA LEU A 6 15.44 43.13 58.86
C LEU A 6 14.00 43.30 58.36
N LYS A 7 13.76 44.33 57.54
CA LYS A 7 12.55 44.39 56.71
C LYS A 7 12.58 43.24 55.71
N GLN A 8 11.72 42.26 55.95
CA GLN A 8 11.50 41.09 55.14
C GLN A 8 10.93 41.50 53.76
N THR A 9 11.78 41.77 52.77
CA THR A 9 11.39 41.78 51.35
C THR A 9 11.42 40.34 50.84
N ALA A 10 10.34 39.60 51.05
CA ALA A 10 10.17 38.28 50.45
C ALA A 10 9.20 38.43 49.26
N SER A 11 9.83 38.56 48.09
CA SER A 11 9.30 38.46 46.74
C SER A 11 7.99 37.69 46.59
N GLU A 12 7.04 38.28 45.87
CA GLU A 12 5.89 37.59 45.28
C GLU A 12 6.34 36.28 44.60
N PRO A 13 5.58 35.18 44.70
CA PRO A 13 5.86 34.01 43.88
C PRO A 13 5.65 34.44 42.44
N LEU A 14 6.75 34.56 41.68
CA LEU A 14 6.70 34.62 40.22
C LEU A 14 5.88 33.41 39.79
N ALA A 15 4.62 33.64 39.40
CA ALA A 15 3.82 32.63 38.74
C ALA A 15 4.69 32.04 37.62
N PRO A 16 4.74 30.70 37.45
CA PRO A 16 5.55 30.11 36.40
C PRO A 16 5.12 30.80 35.11
N ASN A 17 6.06 31.52 34.51
CA ASN A 17 5.83 32.33 33.33
C ASN A 17 5.24 31.40 32.26
N GLN A 18 3.93 31.41 32.09
CA GLN A 18 3.23 30.52 31.14
C GLN A 18 3.72 30.79 29.71
N ASP A 19 4.29 31.97 29.46
CA ASP A 19 4.93 32.33 28.20
C ASP A 19 6.35 31.78 28.07
N ALA A 20 7.10 31.45 29.14
CA ALA A 20 8.47 30.93 29.00
C ALA A 20 8.51 29.54 28.35
N VAL A 21 7.49 28.71 28.57
CA VAL A 21 7.37 27.39 27.91
C VAL A 21 6.97 27.57 26.45
N ARG A 22 6.11 28.54 26.15
CA ARG A 22 5.67 28.85 24.79
C ARG A 22 6.79 29.50 23.97
N ASP A 23 7.49 30.47 24.53
CA ASP A 23 8.65 31.17 23.97
C ASP A 23 9.89 30.28 23.83
N ALA A 24 9.99 29.17 24.57
CA ALA A 24 11.04 28.17 24.34
C ALA A 24 10.72 27.22 23.17
N VAL A 25 9.43 27.03 22.85
CA VAL A 25 8.96 26.06 21.84
C VAL A 25 8.69 26.74 20.49
N ASP A 26 8.31 28.02 20.47
CA ASP A 26 8.01 28.80 19.26
C ASP A 26 9.22 29.18 18.37
N PRO A 27 10.40 29.58 18.87
CA PRO A 27 11.48 30.10 18.02
C PRO A 27 12.15 29.05 17.13
N LEU A 28 11.89 27.76 17.38
CA LEU A 28 12.39 26.63 16.57
C LEU A 28 11.28 25.96 15.76
N GLY A 29 10.07 26.54 15.74
CA GLY A 29 8.91 25.98 15.04
C GLY A 29 8.40 24.65 15.62
N GLY A 30 8.75 24.31 16.86
CA GLY A 30 8.70 22.95 17.42
C GLY A 30 7.45 22.13 17.06
N LEU A 31 6.25 22.59 17.43
CA LEU A 31 5.00 21.86 17.14
C LEU A 31 4.65 21.82 15.65
N LYS A 32 4.99 22.87 14.89
CA LYS A 32 4.73 22.97 13.46
C LYS A 32 5.67 22.05 12.67
N THR A 33 6.94 21.99 13.07
CA THR A 33 7.97 21.10 12.51
C THR A 33 7.68 19.63 12.83
N VAL A 34 7.19 19.33 14.04
CA VAL A 34 6.73 17.98 14.40
C VAL A 34 5.50 17.57 13.58
N ALA A 35 4.51 18.45 13.43
CA ALA A 35 3.35 18.17 12.57
C ALA A 35 3.75 17.93 11.12
N GLN A 36 4.62 18.77 10.55
CA GLN A 36 5.17 18.59 9.20
C GLN A 36 5.94 17.26 9.06
N GLY A 37 6.74 16.89 10.06
CA GLY A 37 7.46 15.61 10.09
C GLY A 37 6.51 14.40 10.13
N LEU A 38 5.43 14.49 10.91
CA LEU A 38 4.39 13.46 10.97
C LEU A 38 3.65 13.35 9.62
N ASP A 39 3.35 14.47 8.97
CA ASP A 39 2.72 14.48 7.65
C ASP A 39 3.62 13.83 6.60
N SER A 40 4.91 14.16 6.57
CA SER A 40 5.88 13.53 5.67
C SER A 40 6.07 12.04 5.93
N LEU A 41 6.10 11.61 7.20
CA LEU A 41 6.17 10.18 7.56
C LEU A 41 4.90 9.44 7.13
N ASN A 42 3.73 10.05 7.29
CA ASN A 42 2.47 9.46 6.85
C ASN A 42 2.44 9.33 5.32
N GLN A 43 2.89 10.35 4.58
CA GLN A 43 3.02 10.29 3.13
C GLN A 43 3.94 9.14 2.70
N LEU A 44 5.15 9.07 3.26
CA LEU A 44 6.11 8.00 2.96
C LEU A 44 5.54 6.61 3.31
N TYR A 45 4.80 6.49 4.41
CA TYR A 45 4.13 5.25 4.77
C TYR A 45 3.07 4.84 3.74
N GLN A 46 2.23 5.77 3.27
CA GLN A 46 1.24 5.48 2.24
C GLN A 46 1.88 5.10 0.90
N GLU A 47 2.98 5.77 0.52
CA GLU A 47 3.76 5.43 -0.67
C GLU A 47 4.31 4.00 -0.58
N ARG A 48 5.03 3.68 0.51
CA ARG A 48 5.58 2.33 0.73
C ARG A 48 4.49 1.26 0.80
N ARG A 49 3.34 1.57 1.39
CA ARG A 49 2.19 0.67 1.42
C ARG A 49 1.65 0.42 0.02
N SER A 50 1.56 1.45 -0.82
CA SER A 50 1.14 1.31 -2.22
C SER A 50 2.13 0.48 -3.02
N GLU A 51 3.43 0.73 -2.89
CA GLU A 51 4.49 -0.06 -3.52
C GLU A 51 4.46 -1.53 -3.08
N HIS A 52 4.22 -1.79 -1.80
CA HIS A 52 4.10 -3.16 -1.29
C HIS A 52 2.87 -3.88 -1.89
N ILE A 53 1.72 -3.21 -1.97
CA ILE A 53 0.51 -3.76 -2.61
C ILE A 53 0.77 -4.07 -4.08
N LYS A 54 1.41 -3.13 -4.80
CA LYS A 54 1.85 -3.29 -6.19
C LYS A 54 2.74 -4.52 -6.36
N ALA A 55 3.81 -4.60 -5.57
CA ALA A 55 4.77 -5.70 -5.63
C ALA A 55 4.10 -7.05 -5.33
N GLN A 56 3.30 -7.13 -4.26
CA GLN A 56 2.60 -8.36 -3.89
C GLN A 56 1.64 -8.83 -5.01
N ALA A 57 0.87 -7.93 -5.60
CA ALA A 57 -0.04 -8.26 -6.67
C ALA A 57 0.69 -8.73 -7.94
N LEU A 58 1.82 -8.10 -8.29
CA LEU A 58 2.65 -8.53 -9.42
C LEU A 58 3.33 -9.88 -9.18
N THR A 59 3.78 -10.15 -7.95
CA THR A 59 4.32 -11.47 -7.60
C THR A 59 3.25 -12.55 -7.68
N GLN A 60 2.04 -12.29 -7.18
CA GLN A 60 0.92 -13.22 -7.32
C GLN A 60 0.56 -13.47 -8.78
N ASP A 61 0.55 -12.42 -9.62
CA ASP A 61 0.30 -12.55 -11.06
C ASP A 61 1.33 -13.43 -11.76
N ALA A 62 2.62 -13.30 -11.40
CA ALA A 62 3.69 -14.13 -11.92
C ALA A 62 3.56 -15.60 -11.50
N LEU A 63 3.20 -15.85 -10.24
CA LEU A 63 2.95 -17.21 -9.73
C LEU A 63 1.75 -17.86 -10.44
N HIS A 64 0.62 -17.15 -10.52
CA HIS A 64 -0.56 -17.64 -11.24
C HIS A 64 -0.24 -17.95 -12.71
N SER A 65 0.56 -17.11 -13.37
CA SER A 65 0.96 -17.38 -14.76
C SER A 65 1.78 -18.66 -14.92
N ALA A 66 2.60 -19.02 -13.93
CA ALA A 66 3.39 -20.25 -13.96
C ALA A 66 2.50 -21.48 -13.73
N ASP A 67 1.59 -21.40 -12.77
CA ASP A 67 0.64 -22.47 -12.46
C ASP A 67 -0.37 -22.69 -13.60
N ASP A 68 -0.88 -21.61 -14.21
CA ASP A 68 -1.82 -21.63 -15.35
C ASP A 68 -1.25 -22.46 -16.52
N HIS A 69 0.06 -22.34 -16.79
CA HIS A 69 0.72 -23.10 -17.84
C HIS A 69 0.77 -24.61 -17.52
N ALA A 70 1.11 -24.97 -16.29
CA ALA A 70 1.16 -26.36 -15.87
C ALA A 70 -0.24 -26.99 -15.88
N ASP A 71 -1.25 -26.25 -15.40
CA ASP A 71 -2.63 -26.73 -15.35
C ASP A 71 -3.26 -26.82 -16.74
N PHE A 72 -2.94 -25.90 -17.66
CA PHE A 72 -3.37 -26.03 -19.05
C PHE A 72 -2.76 -27.29 -19.71
N ALA A 73 -1.49 -27.57 -19.49
CA ALA A 73 -0.86 -28.78 -20.02
C ALA A 73 -1.54 -30.04 -19.48
N ARG A 74 -1.84 -30.10 -18.18
CA ARG A 74 -2.60 -31.21 -17.56
C ARG A 74 -4.01 -31.33 -18.10
N TYR A 75 -4.69 -30.20 -18.31
CA TYR A 75 -6.02 -30.18 -18.90
C TYR A 75 -6.00 -30.81 -20.29
N MET A 76 -5.07 -30.38 -21.14
CA MET A 76 -4.93 -30.87 -22.51
C MET A 76 -4.60 -32.37 -22.56
N THR A 77 -3.77 -32.90 -21.66
CA THR A 77 -3.47 -34.34 -21.60
C THR A 77 -4.61 -35.17 -21.02
N SER A 78 -5.54 -34.56 -20.28
CA SER A 78 -6.72 -35.24 -19.74
C SER A 78 -7.87 -35.38 -20.74
N LEU A 79 -7.78 -34.70 -21.90
CA LEU A 79 -8.83 -34.71 -22.90
C LEU A 79 -8.95 -36.07 -23.60
N PRO A 80 -10.16 -36.59 -23.83
CA PRO A 80 -10.37 -37.80 -24.62
C PRO A 80 -9.91 -37.61 -26.07
N THR A 81 -9.52 -38.68 -26.73
CA THR A 81 -9.29 -38.66 -28.17
C THR A 81 -10.60 -38.42 -28.93
N GLY A 82 -10.55 -37.58 -29.97
CA GLY A 82 -11.71 -37.27 -30.83
C GLY A 82 -12.58 -36.09 -30.38
N VAL A 83 -12.20 -35.37 -29.31
CA VAL A 83 -12.85 -34.11 -28.93
C VAL A 83 -12.32 -32.93 -29.73
N ASP A 84 -13.13 -31.88 -29.85
CA ASP A 84 -12.69 -30.59 -30.40
C ASP A 84 -11.79 -29.89 -29.38
N VAL A 85 -10.49 -30.16 -29.50
CA VAL A 85 -9.44 -29.62 -28.63
C VAL A 85 -9.40 -28.09 -28.69
N GLN A 86 -9.75 -27.49 -29.83
CA GLN A 86 -9.69 -26.03 -30.01
C GLN A 86 -10.85 -25.34 -29.30
N ALA A 87 -12.07 -25.87 -29.43
CA ALA A 87 -13.22 -25.34 -28.67
C ALA A 87 -13.02 -25.46 -27.15
N LEU A 88 -12.42 -26.57 -26.70
CA LEU A 88 -12.15 -26.82 -25.29
C LEU A 88 -11.00 -25.96 -24.73
N SER A 89 -9.94 -25.74 -25.50
CA SER A 89 -8.85 -24.83 -25.10
C SER A 89 -9.34 -23.39 -24.98
N HIS A 90 -10.17 -22.92 -25.93
CA HIS A 90 -10.80 -21.60 -25.85
C HIS A 90 -11.70 -21.46 -24.62
N LYS A 91 -12.52 -22.48 -24.35
CA LYS A 91 -13.39 -22.49 -23.15
C LYS A 91 -12.56 -22.44 -21.87
N TYR A 92 -11.50 -23.23 -21.78
CA TYR A 92 -10.57 -23.20 -20.65
C TYR A 92 -9.97 -21.79 -20.47
N ALA A 93 -9.49 -21.17 -21.55
CA ALA A 93 -8.94 -19.82 -21.50
C ALA A 93 -9.97 -18.77 -21.02
N GLN A 94 -11.23 -18.86 -21.48
CA GLN A 94 -12.31 -18.00 -20.96
C GLN A 94 -12.55 -18.20 -19.46
N ASP A 95 -12.65 -19.45 -19.02
CA ASP A 95 -12.93 -19.76 -17.62
C ASP A 95 -11.81 -19.23 -16.70
N GLN A 96 -10.55 -19.36 -17.11
CA GLN A 96 -9.42 -18.80 -16.36
C GLN A 96 -9.39 -17.27 -16.41
N TYR A 97 -9.70 -16.66 -17.56
CA TYR A 97 -9.81 -15.20 -17.67
C TYR A 97 -10.81 -14.63 -16.66
N TYR A 98 -12.00 -15.23 -16.54
CA TYR A 98 -13.04 -14.76 -15.62
C TYR A 98 -12.69 -14.99 -14.15
N LYS A 99 -11.98 -16.08 -13.82
CA LYS A 99 -11.47 -16.30 -12.46
C LYS A 99 -10.47 -15.21 -12.09
N ARG A 100 -9.49 -14.96 -12.95
CA ARG A 100 -8.44 -13.96 -12.71
C ARG A 100 -9.01 -12.53 -12.68
N ASP A 101 -10.01 -12.21 -13.49
CA ASP A 101 -10.65 -10.88 -13.42
C ASP A 101 -11.35 -10.64 -12.07
N LYS A 102 -11.96 -11.67 -11.46
CA LYS A 102 -12.54 -11.58 -10.11
C LYS A 102 -11.47 -11.32 -9.04
N GLU A 103 -10.30 -11.96 -9.15
CA GLU A 103 -9.18 -11.73 -8.24
C GLU A 103 -8.64 -10.30 -8.38
N ILE A 104 -8.48 -9.82 -9.62
CA ILE A 104 -7.99 -8.47 -9.90
C ILE A 104 -8.90 -7.40 -9.29
N ILE A 105 -10.23 -7.61 -9.27
CA ILE A 105 -11.17 -6.68 -8.62
C ILE A 105 -10.80 -6.40 -7.15
N GLY A 106 -10.24 -7.40 -6.45
CA GLY A 106 -9.83 -7.30 -5.05
C GLY A 106 -8.55 -6.50 -4.80
N VAL A 107 -7.77 -6.15 -5.84
CA VAL A 107 -6.53 -5.38 -5.68
C VAL A 107 -6.86 -3.91 -5.35
N PRO A 108 -6.41 -3.37 -4.20
CA PRO A 108 -6.77 -2.01 -3.77
C PRO A 108 -6.27 -0.92 -4.73
N ASP A 109 -5.08 -1.10 -5.29
CA ASP A 109 -4.44 -0.12 -6.15
C ASP A 109 -5.03 -0.11 -7.58
N ARG A 110 -5.48 1.07 -8.03
CA ARG A 110 -6.16 1.21 -9.33
C ARG A 110 -5.23 1.00 -10.51
N GLU A 111 -4.01 1.52 -10.45
CA GLU A 111 -3.04 1.37 -11.55
C GLU A 111 -2.65 -0.10 -11.73
N THR A 112 -2.38 -0.78 -10.62
CA THR A 112 -2.10 -2.22 -10.58
C THR A 112 -3.24 -3.01 -11.19
N ARG A 113 -4.49 -2.73 -10.80
CA ARG A 113 -5.67 -3.37 -11.41
C ARG A 113 -5.72 -3.20 -12.91
N ASN A 114 -5.50 -1.98 -13.40
CA ASN A 114 -5.53 -1.70 -14.84
C ASN A 114 -4.41 -2.46 -15.58
N TYR A 115 -3.21 -2.51 -15.00
CA TYR A 115 -2.10 -3.29 -15.54
C TYR A 115 -2.46 -4.78 -15.62
N LEU A 116 -2.94 -5.36 -14.53
CA LEU A 116 -3.31 -6.78 -14.46
C LEU A 116 -4.46 -7.13 -15.41
N ARG A 117 -5.46 -6.26 -15.54
CA ARG A 117 -6.55 -6.45 -16.53
C ARG A 117 -6.05 -6.47 -17.96
N ASN A 118 -5.13 -5.56 -18.29
CA ASN A 118 -4.53 -5.53 -19.62
C ASN A 118 -3.68 -6.78 -19.88
N SER A 119 -2.94 -7.25 -18.87
CA SER A 119 -2.19 -8.51 -18.94
C SER A 119 -3.13 -9.70 -19.18
N ASN A 120 -4.18 -9.84 -18.36
CA ASN A 120 -5.17 -10.91 -18.44
C ASN A 120 -5.87 -10.94 -19.82
N LYS A 121 -6.27 -9.77 -20.34
CA LYS A 121 -6.87 -9.65 -21.68
C LYS A 121 -5.92 -10.11 -22.79
N ARG A 122 -4.65 -9.70 -22.76
CA ARG A 122 -3.65 -10.13 -23.75
C ARG A 122 -3.37 -11.63 -23.70
N SER A 123 -3.46 -12.24 -22.53
CA SER A 123 -3.33 -13.70 -22.39
C SER A 123 -4.52 -14.41 -23.03
N LEU A 124 -5.74 -13.91 -22.79
CA LEU A 124 -6.95 -14.43 -23.44
C LEU A 124 -6.88 -14.29 -24.97
N ASP A 125 -6.53 -13.11 -25.50
CA ASP A 125 -6.46 -12.85 -26.95
C ASP A 125 -5.47 -13.80 -27.64
N ARG A 126 -4.33 -14.09 -27.00
CA ARG A 126 -3.34 -15.07 -27.50
C ARG A 126 -3.86 -16.50 -27.54
N SER A 127 -4.83 -16.86 -26.70
CA SER A 127 -5.44 -18.19 -26.73
C SER A 127 -6.40 -18.41 -27.91
N TYR A 128 -6.84 -17.33 -28.58
CA TYR A 128 -7.70 -17.37 -29.77
C TYR A 128 -6.96 -17.20 -31.10
N SER A 129 -5.65 -16.98 -31.04
CA SER A 129 -4.78 -16.75 -32.20
C SER A 129 -4.22 -18.06 -32.74
#